data_AF-A0AAU1JJP1-F1
#
_entry.id   AF-A0AAU1JJP1-F1
#
_cell.length_a   1.000
_cell.length_b   1.000
_cell.length_c   1.000
_cell.angle_alpha   90.00
_cell.angle_beta   90.00
_cell.angle_gamma   90.00
#
_symmetry.space_group_name_H-M   'P 1'
#
loop_
_entity.id
_entity.type
_entity.pdbx_description
1 polymer ?
#
loop_
_entity_poly.entity_id
_entity_poly.type
_entity_poly.pdbx_seq_one_letter_code
_entity_poly.pdbx_strand_id
1 'polypeptide(L)'
;MQIAFIGAIATAVAATTTTTAVAEDAEIYSFNGGARVHWVAYGDDMYITDEVANGHSAVGTYQLGTQYFYWNREGKGFTRYVNLNLPEHVTFSIGALEGDWEGTATGGLLWSTITTKDVSST
;
A
#
# COMPACT_ATOMS: atom_id res chain seq x y z
N MET A 1 9.87 -33.34 56.49
CA MET A 1 10.60 -33.70 55.26
C MET A 1 9.92 -32.98 54.10
N GLN A 2 10.49 -31.86 53.62
CA GLN A 2 9.93 -31.10 52.49
C GLN A 2 10.72 -31.47 51.23
N ILE A 3 10.01 -31.92 50.20
CA ILE A 3 10.57 -32.29 48.90
C ILE A 3 10.58 -31.05 48.02
N ALA A 4 11.77 -30.59 47.62
CA ALA A 4 11.93 -29.50 46.67
C ALA A 4 11.92 -30.04 45.24
N PHE A 5 10.98 -29.55 44.41
CA PHE A 5 10.97 -29.79 42.97
C PHE A 5 11.80 -28.70 42.28
N ILE A 6 12.90 -29.08 41.63
CA ILE A 6 13.68 -28.21 40.75
C ILE A 6 13.07 -28.34 39.34
N GLY A 7 12.34 -27.31 38.91
CA GLY A 7 11.85 -27.20 37.54
C GLY A 7 12.94 -26.63 36.63
N ALA A 8 13.37 -27.41 35.64
CA ALA A 8 14.26 -26.92 34.59
C ALA A 8 13.48 -26.00 33.64
N ILE A 9 13.94 -24.76 33.46
CA ILE A 9 13.38 -23.82 32.49
C ILE A 9 14.06 -24.12 31.15
N ALA A 10 13.31 -24.66 30.19
CA ALA A 10 13.79 -24.82 28.82
C ALA A 10 13.67 -23.49 28.08
N THR A 11 14.80 -22.90 27.69
CA THR A 11 14.84 -21.68 26.87
C THR A 11 14.50 -22.04 25.43
N ALA A 12 13.32 -21.64 24.95
CA ALA A 12 12.93 -21.82 23.55
C ALA A 12 13.69 -20.81 22.67
N VAL A 13 14.53 -21.31 21.76
CA VAL A 13 15.13 -20.51 20.68
C VAL A 13 14.08 -20.30 19.62
N ALA A 14 13.60 -19.06 19.46
CA ALA A 14 12.67 -18.70 18.38
C ALA A 14 13.45 -18.68 17.06
N ALA A 15 13.23 -19.68 16.21
CA ALA A 15 13.67 -19.65 14.82
C ALA A 15 12.88 -18.57 14.08
N THR A 16 13.55 -17.48 13.71
CA THR A 16 12.95 -16.40 12.92
C THR A 16 12.88 -16.87 11.47
N THR A 17 11.68 -17.16 10.97
CA THR A 17 11.46 -17.43 9.55
C THR A 17 11.53 -16.11 8.79
N THR A 18 12.59 -15.88 8.02
CA THR A 18 12.63 -14.76 7.07
C THR A 18 11.81 -15.15 5.84
N THR A 19 10.66 -14.54 5.63
CA THR A 19 9.98 -14.60 4.34
C THR A 19 10.74 -13.70 3.38
N THR A 20 11.31 -14.27 2.32
CA THR A 20 11.93 -13.50 1.25
C THR A 20 10.83 -12.67 0.56
N ALA A 21 10.99 -11.35 0.52
CA ALA A 21 10.15 -10.48 -0.28
C ALA A 21 10.33 -10.83 -1.76
N VAL A 22 9.24 -11.11 -2.47
CA VAL A 22 9.25 -11.34 -3.91
C VAL A 22 8.53 -10.16 -4.55
N ALA A 23 9.22 -9.47 -5.46
CA ALA A 23 8.66 -8.38 -6.22
C ALA A 23 7.57 -8.93 -7.15
N GLU A 24 6.33 -8.48 -6.95
CA GLU A 24 5.18 -8.85 -7.77
C GLU A 24 4.36 -7.62 -8.14
N ASP A 25 3.84 -7.64 -9.36
CA ASP A 25 2.85 -6.67 -9.80
C ASP A 25 1.57 -6.84 -8.98
N ALA A 26 0.86 -5.74 -8.77
CA ALA A 26 -0.36 -5.74 -7.99
C ALA A 26 -1.39 -4.79 -8.55
N GLU A 27 -2.66 -5.20 -8.44
CA GLU A 27 -3.78 -4.34 -8.77
C GLU A 27 -4.72 -4.26 -7.58
N ILE A 28 -5.18 -3.03 -7.29
CA ILE A 28 -5.99 -2.73 -6.13
C ILE A 28 -6.99 -1.63 -6.48
N TYR A 29 -8.19 -1.76 -5.94
CA TYR A 29 -9.30 -0.84 -6.15
C TYR A 29 -9.72 -0.20 -4.82
N SER A 30 -10.19 1.05 -4.87
CA SER A 30 -10.90 1.65 -3.74
C SER A 30 -12.13 0.82 -3.39
N PHE A 31 -12.63 0.96 -2.16
CA PHE A 31 -13.92 0.42 -1.79
C PHE A 31 -15.00 1.03 -2.70
N ASN A 32 -15.81 0.19 -3.35
CA ASN A 32 -16.74 0.50 -4.45
C ASN A 32 -16.10 0.73 -5.84
N GLY A 33 -14.77 0.69 -5.96
CA GLY A 33 -14.07 0.58 -7.23
C GLY A 33 -13.99 1.85 -8.08
N GLY A 34 -14.16 3.05 -7.50
CA GLY A 34 -14.02 4.31 -8.23
C GLY A 34 -12.57 4.65 -8.61
N ALA A 35 -11.61 4.23 -7.79
CA ALA A 35 -10.18 4.40 -8.05
C ALA A 35 -9.49 3.04 -8.21
N ARG A 36 -8.55 2.95 -9.15
CA ARG A 36 -7.67 1.80 -9.33
C ARG A 36 -6.21 2.23 -9.24
N VAL A 37 -5.41 1.46 -8.52
CA VAL A 37 -3.95 1.52 -8.56
C VAL A 37 -3.41 0.21 -9.13
N HIS A 38 -2.62 0.33 -10.19
CA HIS A 38 -1.83 -0.75 -10.76
C HIS A 38 -0.35 -0.48 -10.47
N TRP A 39 0.25 -1.38 -9.71
CA TRP A 39 1.66 -1.40 -9.34
C TRP A 39 2.40 -2.39 -10.23
N VAL A 40 3.48 -1.93 -10.85
CA VAL A 40 4.40 -2.76 -11.61
C VAL A 40 5.73 -2.75 -10.88
N ALA A 41 6.09 -3.89 -10.30
CA ALA A 41 7.25 -3.98 -9.44
C ALA A 41 8.55 -3.77 -10.21
N TYR A 42 8.63 -4.32 -11.43
CA TYR A 42 9.77 -4.10 -12.31
C TYR A 42 9.72 -2.71 -12.93
N GLY A 43 10.39 -1.75 -12.28
CA GLY A 43 10.43 -0.34 -12.67
C GLY A 43 9.91 0.62 -11.59
N ASP A 44 9.35 0.11 -10.51
CA ASP A 44 8.71 0.90 -9.44
C ASP A 44 7.61 1.84 -9.91
N ASP A 45 6.80 1.35 -10.84
CA ASP A 45 5.80 2.14 -11.54
C ASP A 45 4.43 2.00 -10.89
N MET A 46 3.80 3.15 -10.62
CA MET A 46 2.44 3.22 -10.11
C MET A 46 1.53 3.97 -11.10
N TYR A 47 0.45 3.32 -11.49
CA TYR A 47 -0.57 3.84 -12.38
C TYR A 47 -1.88 4.02 -11.61
N ILE A 48 -2.42 5.24 -11.60
CA ILE A 48 -3.60 5.62 -10.84
C ILE A 48 -4.70 5.99 -11.82
N THR A 49 -5.73 5.15 -11.92
CA THR A 49 -6.84 5.32 -12.87
C THR A 49 -8.11 5.68 -12.11
N ASP A 50 -8.85 6.67 -12.62
CA ASP A 50 -10.23 6.90 -12.24
C ASP A 50 -11.13 6.04 -13.14
N GLU A 51 -11.83 5.09 -12.53
CA GLU A 51 -12.63 4.08 -13.23
C GLU A 51 -14.08 4.56 -13.43
N VAL A 52 -14.57 5.51 -12.62
CA VAL A 52 -15.99 5.86 -12.52
C VAL A 52 -16.19 7.38 -12.46
N ALA A 53 -17.01 7.91 -13.37
CA ALA A 53 -17.37 9.33 -13.36
C ALA A 53 -18.44 9.63 -12.28
N ASN A 54 -18.05 9.53 -11.00
CA ASN A 54 -18.91 9.80 -9.84
C ASN A 54 -18.68 11.19 -9.23
N GLY A 55 -17.75 11.97 -9.77
CA GLY A 55 -17.41 13.31 -9.31
C GLY A 55 -16.21 13.37 -8.37
N HIS A 56 -15.63 12.23 -8.00
CA HIS A 56 -14.41 12.14 -7.21
C HIS A 56 -13.19 11.94 -8.09
N SER A 57 -12.01 12.25 -7.56
CA SER A 57 -10.72 11.94 -8.18
C SER A 57 -10.17 10.63 -7.62
N ALA A 58 -9.50 9.84 -8.48
CA ALA A 58 -8.72 8.70 -8.02
C ALA A 58 -7.42 9.15 -7.34
N VAL A 59 -7.10 8.51 -6.21
CA VAL A 59 -5.90 8.78 -5.44
C VAL A 59 -5.15 7.48 -5.19
N GLY A 60 -3.88 7.45 -5.58
CA GLY A 60 -2.94 6.40 -5.21
C GLY A 60 -2.12 6.80 -4.00
N THR A 61 -1.88 5.85 -3.11
CA THR A 61 -1.01 6.05 -1.93
C THR A 61 0.11 5.04 -1.93
N TYR A 62 1.28 5.43 -1.41
CA TYR A 62 2.28 4.47 -0.96
C TYR A 62 2.80 4.86 0.41
N GLN A 63 3.20 3.87 1.20
CA GLN A 63 3.75 4.05 2.54
C GLN A 63 5.03 3.24 2.72
N LEU A 64 6.15 3.96 2.76
CA LEU A 64 7.46 3.47 3.15
C LEU A 64 8.04 4.44 4.20
N GLY A 65 7.76 4.17 5.47
CA GLY A 65 8.03 5.07 6.59
C GLY A 65 7.06 6.26 6.66
N THR A 66 6.96 7.04 5.59
CA THR A 66 5.98 8.14 5.41
C THR A 66 4.96 7.76 4.34
N GLN A 67 3.71 8.16 4.52
CA GLN A 67 2.65 7.96 3.52
C GLN A 67 2.55 9.16 2.59
N TYR A 68 2.44 8.88 1.29
CA TYR A 68 2.32 9.88 0.24
C TYR A 68 1.05 9.65 -0.57
N PHE A 69 0.50 10.73 -1.15
CA PHE A 69 -0.75 10.73 -1.89
C PHE A 69 -0.55 11.36 -3.26
N TYR A 70 -0.98 10.66 -4.31
CA TYR A 70 -0.89 11.09 -5.68
C TYR A 70 -2.28 11.14 -6.29
N TRP A 71 -2.66 12.33 -6.73
CA TRP A 71 -4.01 12.61 -7.23
C TRP A 71 -4.07 12.53 -8.76
N ASN A 72 -4.96 11.70 -9.28
CA ASN A 72 -5.39 11.80 -10.67
C ASN A 72 -6.58 12.76 -10.77
N ARG A 73 -6.30 14.00 -11.17
CA ARG A 73 -7.30 15.10 -11.20
C ARG A 73 -7.99 15.25 -12.56
N GLU A 74 -7.62 14.45 -13.55
CA GLU A 74 -8.17 14.56 -14.92
C GLU A 74 -9.53 13.85 -15.07
N GLY A 75 -9.92 13.06 -14.06
CA GLY A 75 -11.20 12.37 -14.00
C GLY A 75 -11.20 11.03 -14.76
N LYS A 76 -12.40 10.49 -14.95
CA LYS A 76 -12.63 9.14 -15.50
C LYS A 76 -11.83 8.86 -16.78
N GLY A 77 -11.16 7.70 -16.80
CA GLY A 77 -10.47 7.15 -17.95
C GLY A 77 -9.07 7.70 -18.17
N PHE A 78 -8.68 8.76 -17.46
CA PHE A 78 -7.30 9.21 -17.40
C PHE A 78 -6.52 8.36 -16.40
N THR A 79 -5.24 8.17 -16.69
CA THR A 79 -4.32 7.46 -15.80
C THR A 79 -3.17 8.39 -15.46
N ARG A 80 -2.97 8.65 -14.17
CA ARG A 80 -1.75 9.29 -13.68
C ARG A 80 -0.67 8.24 -13.50
N TYR A 81 0.46 8.46 -14.14
CA TYR A 81 1.68 7.67 -13.96
C TYR A 81 2.60 8.34 -12.93
N VAL A 82 3.21 7.52 -12.07
CA VAL A 82 4.23 7.94 -11.10
C VAL A 82 5.30 6.85 -11.01
N ASN A 83 6.56 7.22 -11.24
CA ASN A 83 7.70 6.38 -10.89
C ASN A 83 8.12 6.69 -9.45
N LEU A 84 8.13 5.69 -8.57
CA LEU A 84 8.43 5.89 -7.15
C LEU A 84 9.93 5.83 -6.83
N ASN A 85 10.74 5.23 -7.70
CA ASN A 85 12.20 5.06 -7.55
C ASN A 85 12.57 4.60 -6.12
N LEU A 86 12.11 3.40 -5.77
CA LEU A 86 12.18 2.88 -4.41
C LEU A 86 13.52 2.18 -4.15
N PRO A 87 13.93 2.04 -2.88
CA PRO A 87 15.04 1.16 -2.53
C PRO A 87 14.72 -0.29 -2.93
N GLU A 88 15.73 -1.05 -3.34
CA GLU A 88 15.57 -2.48 -3.70
C GLU A 88 15.25 -3.37 -2.49
N HIS A 89 14.52 -4.45 -2.75
CA HIS A 89 14.16 -5.50 -1.77
C HIS A 89 13.45 -4.99 -0.51
N VAL A 90 12.59 -3.97 -0.63
CA VAL A 90 11.79 -3.45 0.50
C VAL A 90 10.32 -3.80 0.34
N THR A 91 9.70 -4.20 1.45
CA THR A 91 8.24 -4.33 1.53
C THR A 91 7.62 -3.00 1.96
N PHE A 92 6.56 -2.61 1.29
CA PHE A 92 5.83 -1.37 1.55
C PHE A 92 4.35 -1.55 1.19
N SER A 93 3.50 -0.62 1.63
CA SER A 93 2.07 -0.68 1.33
C SER A 93 1.71 0.29 0.22
N ILE A 94 0.93 -0.16 -0.76
CA ILE A 94 0.22 0.70 -1.71
C ILE A 94 -1.26 0.79 -1.33
N GLY A 95 -1.94 1.84 -1.77
CA GLY A 95 -3.36 2.03 -1.53
C GLY A 95 -4.08 2.72 -2.68
N ALA A 96 -5.36 2.42 -2.83
CA ALA A 96 -6.27 3.13 -3.72
C ALA A 96 -7.42 3.71 -2.89
N LEU A 97 -7.72 4.99 -3.09
CA LEU A 97 -8.89 5.65 -2.53
C LEU A 97 -9.41 6.74 -3.47
N GLU A 98 -10.57 7.28 -3.14
CA GLU A 98 -11.17 8.42 -3.81
C GLU A 98 -11.01 9.70 -2.97
N GLY A 99 -11.16 10.86 -3.61
CA GLY A 99 -11.05 12.14 -2.92
C GLY A 99 -11.63 13.31 -3.72
N ASP A 100 -11.95 14.38 -3.00
CA ASP A 100 -12.35 15.67 -3.55
C ASP A 100 -11.21 16.67 -3.34
N TRP A 101 -10.58 17.15 -4.42
CA TRP A 101 -9.36 17.96 -4.28
C TRP A 101 -9.65 19.34 -3.63
N GLU A 102 -9.08 19.56 -2.44
CA GLU A 102 -9.23 20.81 -1.67
C GLU A 102 -7.98 21.72 -1.72
N GLY A 103 -7.04 21.47 -2.65
CA GLY A 103 -5.82 22.28 -2.80
C GLY A 103 -4.60 21.80 -2.02
N THR A 104 -4.72 20.71 -1.26
CA THR A 104 -3.60 20.09 -0.53
C THR A 104 -3.58 18.58 -0.74
N ALA A 105 -2.41 17.95 -0.55
CA ALA A 105 -2.24 16.51 -0.81
C ALA A 105 -3.15 15.60 0.05
N THR A 106 -3.58 16.07 1.22
CA THR A 106 -4.41 15.32 2.17
C THR A 106 -5.83 15.88 2.33
N GLY A 107 -6.12 17.03 1.72
CA GLY A 107 -7.45 17.65 1.79
C GLY A 107 -8.47 16.86 0.98
N GLY A 108 -9.68 16.71 1.53
CA GLY A 108 -10.81 16.01 0.90
C GLY A 108 -10.60 14.52 0.56
N LEU A 109 -9.63 13.84 1.17
CA LEU A 109 -9.50 12.38 1.03
C LEU A 109 -10.72 11.65 1.61
N LEU A 110 -11.33 10.76 0.84
CA LEU A 110 -12.45 9.93 1.28
C LEU A 110 -11.92 8.65 1.92
N TRP A 111 -11.46 8.74 3.15
CA TRP A 111 -10.82 7.63 3.88
C TRP A 111 -11.67 6.36 3.99
N SER A 112 -12.99 6.47 3.96
CA SER A 112 -13.89 5.30 3.94
C SER A 112 -13.78 4.46 2.67
N THR A 113 -13.11 4.99 1.64
CA THR A 113 -12.91 4.30 0.35
C THR A 113 -11.55 3.61 0.24
N ILE A 114 -10.67 3.74 1.24
CA ILE A 114 -9.32 3.22 1.13
C ILE A 114 -9.29 1.69 1.15
N THR A 115 -8.56 1.13 0.20
CA THR A 115 -8.07 -0.25 0.25
C THR A 115 -6.55 -0.19 0.20
N THR A 116 -5.85 -1.08 0.90
CA THR A 116 -4.38 -1.20 0.84
C THR A 116 -3.93 -2.63 0.56
N LYS A 117 -2.75 -2.77 -0.05
CA LYS A 117 -2.05 -4.05 -0.23
C LYS A 117 -0.55 -3.86 0.01
N ASP A 118 0.07 -4.82 0.71
CA ASP A 118 1.52 -4.88 0.84
C ASP A 118 2.14 -5.49 -0.42
N VAL A 119 3.17 -4.83 -0.93
CA VAL A 119 3.93 -5.21 -2.12
C VAL A 119 5.42 -5.09 -1.80
N SER A 120 6.26 -5.60 -2.68
CA SER A 120 7.71 -5.47 -2.55
C SER A 120 8.33 -4.91 -3.82
N SER A 121 9.36 -4.08 -3.66
CA SER A 121 10.21 -3.64 -4.77
C SER A 121 11.14 -4.76 -5.21
N THR A 122 11.69 -4.61 -6.42
CA THR A 122 12.67 -5.54 -7.01
C THR A 122 13.94 -5.68 -6.20
#